data_AF-A0A349PMC5-F1
#
_entry.id   AF-A0A349PMC5-F1
#
_cell.length_a   1.000
_cell.length_b   1.000
_cell.length_c   1.000
_cell.angle_alpha   90.00
_cell.angle_beta   90.00
_cell.angle_gamma   90.00
#
_symmetry.space_group_name_H-M   'P 1'
#
loop_
_entity.id
_entity.type
_entity.pdbx_description
1 polymer ?
#
loop_
_entity_poly.entity_id
_entity_poly.type
_entity_poly.pdbx_seq_one_letter_code
_entity_poly.pdbx_strand_id
1 'polypeptide(L)'
;KKTDLSRILIQTYGTDIFRKRVDEDWWVNKLKDKVIQSPEQVVIITDCRYPNEIEHMFADEFDTITIRIDRTINSNKDIHKHDSEISLDDFNEWDYRVDNNSTVKGLKESAFTIAEDIIFNRMLESSYDFGLIDGISINEREVLKQLI
;
A
#
# COMPACT_ATOMS: atom_id res chain seq x y z
N LYS A 1 -5.48 -13.61 -22.13
CA LYS A 1 -6.54 -12.73 -21.54
C LYS A 1 -7.12 -13.47 -20.35
N LYS A 2 -7.12 -12.91 -19.13
CA LYS A 2 -7.79 -13.55 -17.98
C LYS A 2 -9.29 -13.70 -18.31
N THR A 3 -9.85 -14.88 -18.11
CA THR A 3 -11.28 -15.18 -18.30
C THR A 3 -12.02 -15.06 -16.97
N ASP A 4 -13.33 -14.83 -17.01
CA ASP A 4 -14.15 -14.78 -15.79
C ASP A 4 -14.02 -16.09 -14.97
N LEU A 5 -13.98 -17.24 -15.65
CA LEU A 5 -13.73 -18.53 -15.01
C LEU A 5 -12.37 -18.60 -14.29
N SER A 6 -11.30 -18.09 -14.93
CA SER A 6 -9.97 -18.08 -14.30
C SER A 6 -9.93 -17.17 -13.06
N ARG A 7 -10.72 -16.09 -13.04
CA ARG A 7 -10.81 -15.19 -11.89
C ARG A 7 -11.57 -15.85 -10.75
N ILE A 8 -12.73 -16.45 -11.03
CA ILE A 8 -13.52 -17.18 -10.04
C ILE A 8 -12.67 -18.28 -9.39
N LEU A 9 -11.95 -19.07 -10.19
CA LEU A 9 -11.10 -20.14 -9.67
C LEU A 9 -10.04 -19.62 -8.67
N ILE A 10 -9.33 -18.55 -9.03
CA ILE A 10 -8.28 -17.97 -8.18
C ILE A 10 -8.89 -17.34 -6.92
N GLN A 11 -10.03 -16.66 -7.03
CA GLN A 11 -10.75 -16.08 -5.90
C GLN A 11 -11.22 -17.17 -4.93
N THR A 12 -11.87 -18.23 -5.42
CA THR A 12 -12.29 -19.38 -4.59
C THR A 12 -11.09 -20.04 -3.92
N TYR A 13 -9.98 -20.23 -4.64
CA TYR A 13 -8.79 -20.83 -4.08
C TYR A 13 -8.17 -19.95 -2.98
N GLY A 14 -7.92 -18.67 -3.27
CA GLY A 14 -7.26 -17.75 -2.34
C GLY A 14 -8.12 -17.43 -1.11
N THR A 15 -9.40 -17.14 -1.32
CA THR A 15 -10.32 -16.65 -0.29
C THR A 15 -11.08 -17.79 0.38
N ASP A 16 -11.82 -18.59 -0.38
CA ASP A 16 -12.75 -19.56 0.21
C ASP A 16 -12.07 -20.83 0.74
N ILE A 17 -10.92 -21.20 0.16
CA ILE A 17 -10.15 -22.35 0.63
C ILE A 17 -9.11 -21.91 1.64
N PHE A 18 -8.13 -21.09 1.23
CA PHE A 18 -7.00 -20.78 2.12
C PHE A 18 -7.42 -19.87 3.28
N ARG A 19 -7.94 -18.68 2.99
CA ARG A 19 -8.30 -17.73 4.07
C ARG A 19 -9.39 -18.26 5.00
N LYS A 20 -10.50 -18.76 4.44
CA LYS A 20 -11.66 -19.17 5.26
C LYS A 20 -11.53 -20.54 5.92
N ARG A 21 -10.70 -21.45 5.41
CA ARG A 21 -10.64 -22.85 5.92
C ARG A 21 -9.28 -23.29 6.42
N VAL A 22 -8.19 -22.66 5.99
CA VAL A 22 -6.83 -23.02 6.43
C VAL A 22 -6.39 -22.05 7.51
N ASP A 23 -6.23 -20.78 7.14
CA ASP A 23 -5.76 -19.71 8.02
C ASP A 23 -6.01 -18.36 7.32
N GLU A 24 -6.67 -17.44 8.00
CA GLU A 24 -6.98 -16.09 7.50
C GLU A 24 -5.70 -15.30 7.20
N ASP A 25 -4.64 -15.57 7.95
CA ASP A 25 -3.36 -14.89 7.87
C ASP A 25 -2.34 -15.64 7.01
N TRP A 26 -2.76 -16.73 6.35
CA TRP A 26 -1.88 -17.57 5.56
C TRP A 26 -1.02 -16.76 4.56
N TRP A 27 -1.65 -15.85 3.82
CA TRP A 27 -0.98 -15.07 2.80
C TRP A 27 -0.07 -13.99 3.38
N VAL A 28 -0.48 -13.32 4.45
CA VAL A 28 0.34 -12.29 5.08
C VAL A 28 1.55 -12.91 5.79
N ASN A 29 1.40 -14.09 6.39
CA ASN A 29 2.53 -14.82 6.96
C ASN A 29 3.56 -15.19 5.88
N LYS A 30 3.11 -15.65 4.70
CA LYS A 30 4.00 -15.92 3.56
C LYS A 30 4.61 -14.67 2.95
N LEU A 31 3.90 -13.55 3.00
CA LEU A 31 4.41 -12.26 2.56
C LEU A 31 5.54 -11.79 3.48
N LYS A 32 5.32 -11.80 4.80
CA LYS A 32 6.32 -11.45 5.81
C LYS A 32 7.60 -12.27 5.69
N ASP A 33 7.47 -13.58 5.53
CA ASP A 33 8.61 -14.47 5.28
C ASP A 33 9.48 -13.97 4.10
N LYS A 34 8.84 -13.53 3.01
CA LYS A 34 9.52 -13.02 1.82
C LYS A 34 10.14 -11.64 2.02
N VAL A 35 9.46 -10.74 2.75
CA VAL A 35 9.99 -9.41 3.07
C VAL A 35 11.25 -9.54 3.90
N ILE A 36 11.22 -10.37 4.96
CA ILE A 36 12.37 -10.60 5.85
C ILE A 36 13.55 -11.22 5.11
N GLN A 37 13.29 -12.11 4.15
CA GLN A 37 14.33 -12.76 3.34
C GLN A 37 14.83 -11.88 2.18
N SER A 38 14.19 -10.74 1.92
CA SER A 38 14.59 -9.84 0.85
C SER A 38 15.88 -9.11 1.22
N PRO A 39 16.90 -9.09 0.34
CA PRO A 39 18.09 -8.26 0.56
C PRO A 39 17.85 -6.78 0.25
N GLU A 40 16.70 -6.45 -0.35
CA GLU A 40 16.38 -5.11 -0.80
C GLU A 40 15.96 -4.20 0.37
N GLN A 41 16.40 -2.95 0.35
CA GLN A 41 16.02 -1.95 1.35
C GLN A 41 14.56 -1.48 1.20
N VAL A 42 14.00 -1.63 0.00
CA VAL A 42 12.62 -1.24 -0.31
C VAL A 42 11.93 -2.39 -1.01
N VAL A 43 10.77 -2.80 -0.47
CA VAL A 43 9.93 -3.86 -1.03
C VAL A 43 8.58 -3.26 -1.39
N ILE A 44 8.14 -3.46 -2.65
CA ILE A 44 6.85 -2.96 -3.13
C ILE A 44 5.85 -4.13 -3.20
N ILE A 45 4.74 -4.00 -2.48
CA ILE A 45 3.67 -4.98 -2.41
C ILE A 45 2.48 -4.45 -3.21
N THR A 46 2.20 -5.05 -4.37
CA THR A 46 1.27 -4.50 -5.37
C THR A 46 -0.14 -5.11 -5.35
N ASP A 47 -0.36 -6.24 -4.68
CA ASP A 47 -1.63 -6.97 -4.68
C ASP A 47 -2.14 -7.19 -3.24
N CYS A 48 -2.28 -6.09 -2.50
CA CYS A 48 -2.94 -6.08 -1.19
C CYS A 48 -4.46 -5.95 -1.39
N ARG A 49 -5.22 -6.86 -0.78
CA ARG A 49 -6.67 -7.00 -0.97
C ARG A 49 -7.46 -7.02 0.32
N TYR A 50 -6.82 -7.30 1.44
CA TYR A 50 -7.48 -7.46 2.73
C TYR A 50 -6.82 -6.59 3.82
N PRO A 51 -7.59 -6.02 4.78
CA PRO A 51 -7.05 -5.19 5.85
C PRO A 51 -5.96 -5.89 6.66
N ASN A 52 -6.14 -7.18 6.96
CA ASN A 52 -5.16 -7.97 7.73
C ASN A 52 -3.77 -7.98 7.08
N GLU A 53 -3.68 -7.91 5.75
CA GLU A 53 -2.40 -7.85 5.04
C GLU A 53 -1.61 -6.57 5.32
N ILE A 54 -2.29 -5.50 5.72
CA ILE A 54 -1.70 -4.20 6.09
C ILE A 54 -1.49 -4.15 7.61
N GLU A 55 -2.53 -4.48 8.38
CA GLU A 55 -2.52 -4.42 9.85
C GLU A 55 -1.39 -5.25 10.46
N HIS A 56 -1.11 -6.43 9.91
CA HIS A 56 0.01 -7.25 10.38
C HIS A 56 1.37 -6.64 10.08
N MET A 57 1.52 -5.85 9.02
CA MET A 57 2.79 -5.17 8.72
C MET A 57 3.06 -4.08 9.76
N PHE A 58 2.02 -3.34 10.17
CA PHE A 58 2.11 -2.37 11.25
C PHE A 58 2.37 -3.03 12.61
N ALA A 59 1.63 -4.10 12.92
CA ALA A 59 1.75 -4.80 14.20
C ALA A 59 3.14 -5.42 14.42
N ASP A 60 3.79 -5.86 13.33
CA ASP A 60 5.14 -6.42 13.36
C ASP A 60 6.23 -5.33 13.16
N GLU A 61 5.88 -4.05 13.31
CA GLU A 61 6.77 -2.88 13.28
C GLU A 61 7.59 -2.72 11.98
N PHE A 62 7.07 -3.18 10.84
CA PHE A 62 7.68 -2.86 9.54
C PHE A 62 7.45 -1.38 9.21
N ASP A 63 8.51 -0.68 8.75
CA ASP A 63 8.42 0.66 8.14
C ASP A 63 7.62 0.59 6.83
N THR A 64 6.30 0.66 6.99
CA THR A 64 5.30 0.38 5.96
C THR A 64 4.64 1.67 5.54
N ILE A 65 4.60 1.91 4.23
CA ILE A 65 3.89 3.03 3.62
C ILE A 65 2.76 2.48 2.75
N THR A 66 1.56 2.99 2.96
CA THR A 66 0.34 2.53 2.32
C THR A 66 -0.13 3.52 1.26
N ILE A 67 -0.37 3.01 0.05
CA ILE A 67 -0.75 3.83 -1.10
C ILE A 67 -2.01 3.24 -1.72
N ARG A 68 -3.13 3.97 -1.65
CA ARG A 68 -4.38 3.61 -2.33
C ARG A 68 -4.46 4.31 -3.68
N ILE A 69 -4.77 3.54 -4.72
CA ILE A 69 -5.09 4.08 -6.04
C ILE A 69 -6.57 3.86 -6.29
N ASP A 70 -7.36 4.93 -6.27
CA ASP A 70 -8.78 4.86 -6.55
C ASP A 70 -9.06 5.15 -8.00
N ARG A 71 -9.96 4.35 -8.57
CA ARG A 71 -10.46 4.55 -9.92
C ARG A 71 -11.96 4.34 -9.92
N THR A 72 -12.70 5.30 -10.45
CA THR A 72 -14.15 5.15 -10.63
C THR A 72 -14.40 4.12 -11.73
N ILE A 73 -14.91 2.96 -11.37
CA ILE A 73 -15.30 1.91 -12.31
C ILE A 73 -16.83 1.87 -12.36
N ASN A 74 -17.41 2.43 -13.43
CA ASN A 74 -18.84 2.30 -13.71
C ASN A 74 -19.13 0.91 -14.29
N SER A 75 -19.14 -0.13 -13.46
CA SER A 75 -19.54 -1.46 -13.90
C SER A 75 -20.33 -2.22 -12.84
N ASN A 76 -21.52 -2.68 -13.21
CA ASN A 76 -22.42 -3.45 -12.34
C ASN A 76 -22.11 -4.96 -12.34
N LYS A 77 -20.89 -5.38 -12.67
CA LYS A 77 -20.58 -6.83 -12.72
C LYS A 77 -20.40 -7.34 -11.29
N ASP A 78 -21.06 -8.46 -10.98
CA ASP A 78 -20.98 -9.09 -9.65
C ASP A 78 -19.57 -9.50 -9.25
N ILE A 79 -18.67 -9.69 -10.22
CA ILE A 79 -17.27 -10.00 -9.97
C ILE A 79 -16.51 -8.89 -9.24
N HIS A 80 -17.02 -7.66 -9.26
CA HIS A 80 -16.48 -6.52 -8.51
C HIS A 80 -17.02 -6.41 -7.09
N LYS A 81 -17.93 -7.31 -6.67
CA LYS A 81 -18.50 -7.36 -5.32
C LYS A 81 -17.91 -8.48 -4.47
N HIS A 82 -16.99 -9.28 -5.02
CA HIS A 82 -16.32 -10.33 -4.25
C HIS A 82 -15.49 -9.70 -3.14
N ASP A 83 -15.41 -10.34 -1.97
CA ASP A 83 -14.69 -9.82 -0.79
C ASP A 83 -13.30 -9.27 -1.15
N SER A 84 -12.54 -10.03 -1.95
CA SER A 84 -11.19 -9.65 -2.41
C SER A 84 -11.09 -8.36 -3.26
N GLU A 85 -12.22 -7.75 -3.62
CA GLU A 85 -12.32 -6.51 -4.39
C GLU A 85 -12.80 -5.33 -3.53
N ILE A 86 -13.52 -5.59 -2.43
CA ILE A 86 -14.16 -4.56 -1.59
C ILE A 86 -13.65 -4.53 -0.15
N SER A 87 -12.89 -5.53 0.29
CA SER A 87 -12.46 -5.67 1.69
C SER A 87 -11.64 -4.49 2.23
N LEU A 88 -11.07 -3.66 1.35
CA LEU A 88 -10.30 -2.47 1.72
C LEU A 88 -11.09 -1.15 1.56
N ASP A 89 -12.37 -1.18 1.19
CA ASP A 89 -13.13 0.03 0.93
C ASP A 89 -13.40 0.85 2.21
N ASP A 90 -13.50 0.18 3.36
CA ASP A 90 -13.66 0.81 4.67
C ASP A 90 -12.32 1.04 5.40
N PHE A 91 -11.19 0.67 4.81
CA PHE A 91 -9.87 0.91 5.39
C PHE A 91 -9.48 2.39 5.19
N ASN A 92 -9.14 3.09 6.27
CA ASN A 92 -8.95 4.55 6.27
C ASN A 92 -7.52 5.00 6.60
N GLU A 93 -6.63 4.08 6.99
CA GLU A 93 -5.26 4.40 7.44
C GLU A 93 -4.29 4.40 6.25
N TRP A 94 -4.59 5.18 5.21
CA TRP A 94 -3.74 5.33 4.03
C TRP A 94 -2.81 6.54 4.19
N ASP A 95 -1.51 6.35 3.94
CA ASP A 95 -0.54 7.46 3.91
C ASP A 95 -0.73 8.31 2.65
N TYR A 96 -0.94 7.66 1.51
CA TYR A 96 -1.20 8.33 0.24
C TYR A 96 -2.44 7.77 -0.45
N ARG A 97 -3.22 8.67 -1.05
CA ARG A 97 -4.40 8.33 -1.84
C ARG A 97 -4.35 9.04 -3.20
N VAL A 98 -4.37 8.25 -4.27
CA VAL A 98 -4.26 8.73 -5.65
C VAL A 98 -5.59 8.54 -6.37
N ASP A 99 -6.20 9.65 -6.78
CA ASP A 99 -7.34 9.62 -7.69
C ASP A 99 -6.86 9.41 -9.14
N ASN A 100 -7.10 8.20 -9.67
CA ASN A 100 -6.76 7.78 -11.02
C ASN A 100 -7.96 7.89 -12.00
N ASN A 101 -8.69 9.00 -11.94
CA ASN A 101 -9.76 9.33 -12.89
C ASN A 101 -9.32 10.25 -14.05
N SER A 102 -8.03 10.60 -14.14
CA SER A 102 -7.49 11.54 -15.13
C SER A 102 -6.81 10.83 -16.33
N THR A 103 -5.51 11.05 -16.54
CA THR A 103 -4.72 10.48 -17.64
C THR A 103 -3.59 9.61 -17.11
N VAL A 104 -3.05 8.72 -17.94
CA VAL A 104 -1.85 7.93 -17.60
C VAL A 104 -0.66 8.84 -17.25
N LYS A 105 -0.56 10.01 -17.91
CA LYS A 105 0.44 11.02 -17.58
C LYS A 105 0.23 11.56 -16.15
N GLY A 106 -1.00 11.90 -15.79
CA GLY A 106 -1.35 12.34 -14.44
C GLY A 106 -1.03 11.30 -13.38
N LEU A 107 -1.38 10.03 -13.62
CA LEU A 107 -1.02 8.93 -12.72
C LEU A 107 0.50 8.81 -12.53
N LYS A 108 1.27 8.97 -13.61
CA LYS A 108 2.73 8.92 -13.57
C LYS A 108 3.30 10.10 -12.77
N GLU A 109 2.75 11.30 -12.94
CA GLU A 109 3.13 12.49 -12.16
C GLU A 109 2.86 12.26 -10.67
N SER A 110 1.67 11.79 -10.30
CA SER A 110 1.36 11.44 -8.89
C SER A 110 2.31 10.40 -8.31
N ALA A 111 2.67 9.37 -9.08
CA ALA A 111 3.61 8.36 -8.64
C ALA A 111 5.02 8.93 -8.39
N PHE A 112 5.49 9.86 -9.23
CA PHE A 112 6.77 10.55 -9.00
C PHE A 112 6.73 11.41 -7.76
N THR A 113 5.71 12.25 -7.60
CA THR A 113 5.57 13.12 -6.42
C THR A 113 5.56 12.32 -5.12
N ILE A 114 4.81 11.21 -5.07
CA ILE A 114 4.78 10.36 -3.88
C ILE A 114 6.14 9.71 -3.63
N ALA A 115 6.80 9.19 -4.67
CA ALA A 115 8.11 8.58 -4.51
C ALA A 115 9.17 9.60 -4.02
N GLU A 116 9.15 10.82 -4.54
CA GLU A 116 10.04 11.90 -4.10
C GLU A 116 9.80 12.29 -2.65
N ASP A 117 8.54 12.43 -2.23
CA ASP A 117 8.17 12.75 -0.85
C ASP A 117 8.61 11.65 0.13
N ILE A 118 8.36 10.38 -0.19
CA ILE A 118 8.82 9.24 0.62
C ILE A 118 10.34 9.24 0.80
N ILE A 119 11.08 9.42 -0.30
CA ILE A 119 12.55 9.42 -0.26
C ILE A 119 13.05 10.62 0.56
N PHE A 120 12.48 11.79 0.35
CA PHE A 120 12.89 13.01 1.05
C PHE A 120 12.64 12.92 2.56
N ASN A 121 11.46 12.47 2.98
CA ASN A 121 11.13 12.33 4.40
C ASN A 121 12.06 11.33 5.11
N ARG A 122 12.35 10.18 4.48
CA ARG A 122 13.31 9.20 5.03
C ARG A 122 14.75 9.73 5.06
N MET A 123 15.17 10.56 4.09
CA MET A 123 16.49 11.21 4.13
C MET A 123 16.59 12.22 5.28
N LEU A 124 15.52 12.96 5.57
CA LEU A 124 15.47 13.91 6.69
C LEU A 124 15.54 13.19 8.04
N GLU A 125 14.80 12.10 8.21
CA GLU A 125 14.83 11.29 9.43
C GLU A 125 16.22 10.70 9.68
N SER A 126 16.83 10.11 8.66
CA SER A 126 18.20 9.61 8.74
C SER A 126 19.19 10.72 9.13
N SER A 127 19.11 11.88 8.48
CA SER A 127 20.01 13.01 8.76
C SER A 127 19.84 13.58 10.17
N TYR A 128 18.63 13.52 10.73
CA TYR A 128 18.33 13.93 12.11
C TYR A 128 18.94 12.97 13.13
N ASP A 129 18.81 11.66 12.91
CA ASP A 129 19.39 10.63 13.79
C ASP A 129 20.93 10.70 13.84
N PHE A 130 21.57 11.22 12.80
CA PHE A 130 23.02 11.49 12.78
C PHE A 130 23.43 12.85 13.38
N GLY A 131 22.50 13.64 13.92
CA GLY A 131 22.78 14.96 14.51
C GLY A 131 23.26 16.02 13.50
N LEU A 132 23.10 15.77 12.19
CA LEU A 132 23.55 16.67 11.12
C LEU A 132 22.64 17.89 10.96
N ILE A 133 21.44 17.87 11.56
CA ILE A 133 20.44 18.93 11.50
C ILE A 133 20.14 19.55 12.88
N ASP A 134 21.13 19.56 13.78
CA ASP A 134 21.03 20.29 15.05
C ASP A 134 21.05 21.80 14.78
N GLY A 135 19.89 22.36 14.42
CA GLY A 135 19.74 23.80 14.16
C GLY A 135 18.46 24.23 13.45
N ILE A 136 17.70 23.31 12.85
CA ILE A 136 16.41 23.64 12.21
C ILE A 136 15.32 23.63 13.28
N SER A 137 14.81 24.83 13.58
CA SER A 137 13.72 25.03 14.53
C SER A 137 12.49 24.21 14.11
N ILE A 138 11.73 23.70 15.08
CA ILE A 138 10.42 23.03 14.87
C ILE A 138 9.51 23.85 13.92
N ASN A 139 9.68 25.18 13.90
CA ASN A 139 8.93 26.09 13.05
C ASN A 139 9.26 25.96 11.54
N GLU A 140 10.49 25.61 11.18
CA GLU A 140 10.90 25.43 9.78
C GLU A 140 10.39 24.11 9.19
N ARG A 141 10.16 23.07 10.03
CA ARG A 141 9.46 21.85 9.61
C ARG A 141 8.04 22.13 9.13
N GLU A 142 7.32 23.01 9.82
CA GLU A 142 5.94 23.35 9.46
C GLU A 142 5.86 24.27 8.24
N VAL A 143 6.87 25.12 8.05
CA VAL A 143 7.01 25.94 6.85
C VAL A 143 7.32 25.07 5.61
N LEU A 144 8.16 24.04 5.75
CA LEU A 144 8.45 23.11 4.64
C LEU A 144 7.24 22.22 4.30
N LYS A 145 6.48 21.77 5.30
CA LYS A 145 5.22 21.04 5.09
C LYS A 145 4.10 21.88 4.45
N GLN A 146 4.10 23.20 4.64
CA GLN A 146 3.10 24.12 4.07
C GLN A 146 3.45 24.62 2.65
N LEU A 147 4.64 24.29 2.13
CA LEU A 147 5.09 24.70 0.79
C LEU A 147 4.68 23.70 -0.32
N ILE A 148 3.92 22.66 0.03
CA ILE A 148 3.30 21.65 -0.87
C ILE A 148 1.78 21.73 -0.68
#